data_AF-A0A848N769-F1
#
_entry.id   AF-A0A848N769-F1
#
_cell.length_a   1.000
_cell.length_b   1.000
_cell.length_c   1.000
_cell.angle_alpha   90.00
_cell.angle_beta   90.00
_cell.angle_gamma   90.00
#
_symmetry.space_group_name_H-M   'P 1'
#
loop_
_entity.id
_entity.type
_entity.pdbx_description
1 polymer ?
#
loop_
_entity_poly.entity_id
_entity_poly.type
_entity_poly.pdbx_seq_one_letter_code
_entity_poly.pdbx_strand_id
1 'polypeptide(L)'
;MEEMNSLDWRIYESLTKYIYETLRKEYNINIEGHGQNCKIRGYSGVIHQIDVLTSEFDESQKYKTAIECKYWKKKVNKDTVMKLLSIINDTDIQRGIIVSKNGFTSDAQKFAEHHNIKIVQLRELTKHDNVQAQVECGIIDFFFKINIRRPEITKILAKTVNDIEISIPEHMQYQVLIENRDGLKIKLFDSIMVFKELLHTQKEFKTISKSYSFPGHILYLSNHKHYINSITYEGLLTIINDDHKKTFSLVDKVWMIMNQIFEQQTFLITENGIIVNKNENLSNQI
;
A
#
# COMPACT_ATOMS: atom_id res chain seq x y z
N MET A 1 -3.08 -10.30 -10.36
CA MET A 1 -3.17 -11.61 -9.69
C MET A 1 -4.59 -11.79 -9.19
N GLU A 2 -5.52 -12.00 -10.13
CA GLU A 2 -6.79 -12.66 -9.83
C GLU A 2 -6.50 -14.17 -9.80
N GLU A 3 -7.20 -14.90 -8.94
CA GLU A 3 -6.91 -16.28 -8.49
C GLU A 3 -5.89 -16.43 -7.36
N MET A 4 -6.13 -15.75 -6.23
CA MET A 4 -5.80 -16.39 -4.94
C MET A 4 -6.88 -17.45 -4.69
N ASN A 5 -6.70 -18.59 -5.37
CA ASN A 5 -7.53 -19.80 -5.27
C ASN A 5 -7.85 -20.10 -3.80
N SER A 6 -9.10 -20.47 -3.52
CA SER A 6 -9.56 -20.80 -2.18
C SER A 6 -8.54 -21.70 -1.47
N LEU A 7 -8.04 -21.26 -0.33
CA LEU A 7 -6.99 -21.95 0.43
C LEU A 7 -7.35 -23.44 0.58
N ASP A 8 -6.52 -24.32 0.02
CA ASP A 8 -6.64 -25.77 0.12
C ASP A 8 -5.48 -26.38 0.91
N TRP A 9 -5.50 -27.71 1.09
CA TRP A 9 -4.48 -28.39 1.89
C TRP A 9 -3.08 -28.33 1.26
N ARG A 10 -2.96 -28.29 -0.07
CA ARG A 10 -1.66 -28.22 -0.77
C ARG A 10 -1.05 -26.82 -0.65
N ILE A 11 -1.88 -25.79 -0.78
CA ILE A 11 -1.47 -24.41 -0.57
C ILE A 11 -1.08 -24.22 0.90
N TYR A 12 -1.79 -24.84 1.84
CA TYR A 12 -1.48 -24.78 3.26
C TYR A 12 -0.13 -25.43 3.62
N GLU A 13 0.19 -26.58 3.00
CA GLU A 13 1.53 -27.20 3.09
C GLU A 13 2.62 -26.30 2.50
N SER A 14 2.36 -25.75 1.30
CA SER A 14 3.30 -24.85 0.61
C SER A 14 3.53 -23.55 1.40
N LEU A 15 2.49 -23.00 2.03
CA LEU A 15 2.57 -21.84 2.91
C LEU A 15 3.38 -22.17 4.17
N THR A 16 3.16 -23.35 4.76
CA THR A 16 3.95 -23.80 5.91
C THR A 16 5.43 -23.90 5.54
N LYS A 17 5.75 -24.53 4.39
CA LYS A 17 7.11 -24.59 3.85
C LYS A 17 7.70 -23.20 3.66
N TYR A 18 6.96 -22.28 3.04
CA TYR A 18 7.39 -20.90 2.83
C TYR A 18 7.71 -20.17 4.14
N ILE A 19 6.88 -20.34 5.17
CA ILE A 19 7.12 -19.73 6.49
C ILE A 19 8.44 -20.22 7.08
N TYR A 20 8.63 -21.55 7.18
CA TYR A 20 9.87 -22.11 7.74
C TYR A 20 11.11 -21.82 6.89
N GLU A 21 10.96 -21.72 5.57
CA GLU A 21 12.03 -21.31 4.65
C GLU A 21 12.42 -19.84 4.84
N THR A 22 11.46 -18.97 5.12
CA THR A 22 11.72 -17.54 5.39
C THR A 22 12.40 -17.35 6.75
N LEU A 23 12.00 -18.14 7.75
CA LEU A 23 12.60 -18.17 9.09
C LEU A 23 14.01 -18.81 9.12
N ARG A 24 14.50 -19.34 7.99
CA ARG A 24 15.81 -19.99 7.84
C ARG A 24 16.97 -19.22 8.45
N LYS A 25 17.05 -17.91 8.24
CA LYS A 25 18.19 -17.10 8.71
C LYS A 25 18.22 -16.95 10.23
N GLU A 26 17.05 -16.84 10.85
CA GLU A 26 16.91 -16.62 12.29
C GLU A 26 17.11 -17.92 13.07
N TYR A 27 16.63 -19.06 12.52
CA TYR A 27 16.62 -20.36 13.22
C TYR A 27 17.55 -21.42 12.61
N ASN A 28 18.38 -21.06 11.62
CA ASN A 28 19.27 -21.98 10.90
C ASN A 28 18.55 -23.23 10.29
N ILE A 29 17.34 -23.03 9.77
CA ILE A 29 16.47 -24.09 9.22
C ILE A 29 16.71 -24.28 7.72
N ASN A 30 16.88 -25.52 7.26
CA ASN A 30 16.94 -25.88 5.84
C ASN A 30 15.73 -26.76 5.47
N ILE A 31 15.17 -26.57 4.27
CA ILE A 31 14.12 -27.44 3.74
C ILE A 31 14.76 -28.62 3.01
N GLU A 32 14.49 -29.84 3.47
CA GLU A 32 14.97 -31.08 2.85
C GLU A 32 13.97 -31.64 1.83
N GLY A 33 12.68 -31.39 2.04
CA GLY A 33 11.62 -31.82 1.13
C GLY A 33 10.25 -31.33 1.58
N HIS A 34 9.27 -31.39 0.67
CA HIS A 34 7.87 -31.09 0.97
C HIS A 34 6.90 -31.82 0.02
N GLY A 35 5.64 -31.92 0.44
CA GLY A 35 4.53 -32.44 -0.33
C GLY A 35 4.64 -33.94 -0.68
N GLN A 36 3.91 -34.34 -1.71
CA GLN A 36 3.73 -35.76 -2.08
C GLN A 36 5.02 -36.52 -2.42
N ASN A 37 6.09 -35.81 -2.76
CA ASN A 37 7.38 -36.39 -3.13
C ASN A 37 8.33 -36.53 -1.93
N CYS A 38 8.03 -35.91 -0.79
CA CYS A 38 8.83 -36.05 0.42
C CYS A 38 8.49 -37.36 1.12
N LYS A 39 9.28 -38.39 0.82
CA LYS A 39 9.09 -39.75 1.33
C LYS A 39 10.35 -40.21 2.05
N ILE A 40 10.16 -40.73 3.26
CA ILE A 40 11.23 -41.30 4.09
C ILE A 40 10.91 -42.77 4.34
N ARG A 41 11.90 -43.65 4.14
CA ARG A 41 11.78 -45.06 4.49
C ARG A 41 12.08 -45.21 5.97
N GLY A 42 11.14 -45.79 6.71
CA GLY A 42 11.34 -46.12 8.11
C GLY A 42 12.15 -47.39 8.33
N TYR A 43 12.59 -47.62 9.57
CA TYR A 43 13.32 -48.81 10.01
C TYR A 43 12.51 -50.09 9.81
N SER A 44 11.18 -50.00 9.90
CA SER A 44 10.23 -51.07 9.57
C SER A 44 10.20 -51.43 8.07
N GLY A 45 10.81 -50.62 7.20
CA GLY A 45 10.72 -50.72 5.74
C GLY A 45 9.51 -50.02 5.12
N VAL A 46 8.58 -49.50 5.94
CA VAL A 46 7.42 -48.72 5.47
C VAL A 46 7.86 -47.34 4.97
N ILE A 47 7.21 -46.84 3.92
CA ILE A 47 7.47 -45.50 3.39
C ILE A 47 6.47 -44.52 4.00
N HIS A 48 6.99 -43.51 4.68
CA HIS A 48 6.22 -42.42 5.28
C HIS A 48 6.31 -41.18 4.41
N GLN A 49 5.17 -40.56 4.10
CA GLN A 49 5.13 -39.22 3.50
C GLN A 49 5.21 -38.18 4.63
N ILE A 50 6.03 -37.14 4.43
CA ILE A 50 6.16 -36.00 5.34
C ILE A 50 5.74 -34.74 4.59
N ASP A 51 4.83 -33.93 5.15
CA ASP A 51 4.31 -32.77 4.43
C ASP A 51 5.38 -31.68 4.23
N VAL A 52 6.18 -31.39 5.26
CA VAL A 52 7.41 -30.60 5.15
C VAL A 52 8.49 -31.23 6.04
N LEU A 53 9.65 -31.52 5.47
CA LEU A 53 10.82 -32.01 6.19
C LEU A 53 11.87 -30.91 6.23
N THR A 54 12.29 -30.55 7.45
CA THR A 54 13.35 -29.56 7.65
C THR A 54 14.54 -30.18 8.38
N SER A 55 15.66 -29.47 8.34
CA SER A 55 16.84 -29.79 9.13
C SER A 55 17.48 -28.53 9.70
N GLU A 56 18.00 -28.63 10.91
CA GLU A 56 18.82 -27.59 11.53
C GLU A 56 20.20 -28.17 11.81
N PHE A 57 21.22 -27.32 11.80
CA PHE A 57 22.57 -27.68 12.19
C PHE A 57 22.92 -27.00 13.51
N ASP A 58 23.33 -27.80 14.48
CA ASP A 58 23.85 -27.31 15.76
C ASP A 58 25.15 -28.05 16.07
N GLU A 59 26.22 -27.28 16.36
CA GLU A 59 27.54 -27.76 16.81
C GLU A 59 28.06 -29.07 16.16
N SER A 60 27.83 -29.26 14.85
CA SER A 60 28.22 -30.43 14.00
C SER A 60 27.19 -31.56 13.87
N GLN A 61 26.01 -31.45 14.47
CA GLN A 61 24.93 -32.43 14.34
C GLN A 61 23.74 -31.86 13.55
N LYS A 62 23.20 -32.69 12.63
CA LYS A 62 22.01 -32.37 11.84
C LYS A 62 20.78 -32.92 12.53
N TYR A 63 19.82 -32.06 12.85
CA TYR A 63 18.55 -32.43 13.48
C TYR A 63 17.40 -32.25 12.51
N LYS A 64 16.78 -33.35 12.09
CA LYS A 64 15.61 -33.36 11.21
C LYS A 64 14.33 -33.14 12.00
N THR A 65 13.42 -32.37 11.40
CA THR A 65 12.10 -32.08 11.95
C THR A 65 11.05 -32.41 10.90
N ALA A 66 10.12 -33.32 11.24
CA ALA A 66 8.95 -33.60 10.43
C ALA A 66 7.82 -32.65 10.80
N ILE A 67 7.26 -31.98 9.81
CA ILE A 67 6.14 -31.06 9.97
C ILE A 67 4.94 -31.64 9.23
N GLU A 68 3.89 -31.96 9.99
CA GLU A 68 2.62 -32.46 9.45
C GLU A 68 1.59 -31.31 9.41
N CYS A 69 0.93 -31.15 8.27
CA CYS A 69 -0.08 -30.12 8.05
C CYS A 69 -1.50 -30.70 8.14
N LYS A 70 -2.39 -29.95 8.82
CA LYS A 70 -3.79 -30.32 9.02
C LYS A 70 -4.72 -29.15 8.72
N TYR A 71 -5.03 -29.02 7.44
CA TYR A 71 -6.03 -28.08 6.95
C TYR A 71 -7.46 -28.62 7.09
N TRP A 72 -7.89 -28.82 8.33
CA TRP A 72 -9.20 -29.40 8.65
C TRP A 72 -10.15 -28.36 9.24
N LYS A 73 -11.46 -28.53 9.01
CA LYS A 73 -12.52 -27.73 9.67
C LYS A 73 -12.68 -28.05 11.16
N LYS A 74 -12.24 -29.24 11.59
CA LYS A 74 -12.28 -29.70 12.98
C LYS A 74 -10.91 -29.60 13.64
N LYS A 75 -10.90 -29.57 14.97
CA LYS A 75 -9.67 -29.66 15.78
C LYS A 75 -8.93 -30.98 15.49
N VAL A 76 -7.60 -30.91 15.50
CA VAL A 76 -6.73 -32.07 15.43
C VAL A 76 -6.82 -32.83 16.76
N ASN A 77 -7.00 -34.15 16.67
CA ASN A 77 -7.14 -35.04 17.82
C ASN A 77 -5.82 -35.76 18.14
N LYS A 78 -5.81 -36.52 19.23
CA LYS A 78 -4.64 -37.25 19.73
C LYS A 78 -4.06 -38.23 18.70
N ASP A 79 -4.90 -38.86 17.88
CA ASP A 79 -4.46 -39.87 16.90
C ASP A 79 -3.47 -39.30 15.89
N THR A 80 -3.64 -38.03 15.50
CA THR A 80 -2.70 -37.37 14.57
C THR A 80 -1.32 -37.20 15.22
N VAL A 81 -1.29 -36.85 16.51
CA VAL A 81 -0.05 -36.73 17.29
C VAL A 81 0.62 -38.09 17.44
N MET A 82 -0.16 -39.13 17.78
CA MET A 82 0.33 -40.51 17.87
C MET A 82 0.91 -41.00 16.54
N LYS A 83 0.25 -40.71 15.41
CA LYS A 83 0.73 -41.06 14.07
C LYS A 83 2.10 -40.42 13.79
N LEU A 84 2.25 -39.11 14.03
CA LEU A 84 3.52 -38.43 13.81
C LEU A 84 4.62 -38.99 14.73
N LEU A 85 4.30 -39.26 16.00
CA LEU A 85 5.23 -39.90 16.94
C LEU A 85 5.69 -41.28 16.44
N SER A 86 4.78 -42.10 15.93
CA SER A 86 5.12 -43.40 15.35
C SER A 86 6.05 -43.28 14.15
N ILE A 87 5.85 -42.27 13.29
CA ILE A 87 6.75 -42.00 12.16
C ILE A 87 8.14 -41.59 12.65
N ILE A 88 8.22 -40.69 13.63
CA ILE A 88 9.48 -40.26 14.25
C ILE A 88 10.24 -41.46 14.83
N ASN A 89 9.56 -42.31 15.61
CA ASN A 89 10.18 -43.51 16.20
C ASN A 89 10.62 -44.54 15.16
N ASP A 90 9.98 -44.56 13.99
CA ASP A 90 10.33 -45.45 12.88
C ASP A 90 11.36 -44.82 11.92
N THR A 91 11.89 -43.62 12.17
CA THR A 91 12.80 -42.94 11.23
C THR A 91 14.01 -42.30 11.94
N ASP A 92 14.90 -41.67 11.17
CA ASP A 92 16.03 -40.89 11.71
C ASP A 92 15.66 -39.42 12.01
N ILE A 93 14.36 -39.13 12.09
CA ILE A 93 13.84 -37.80 12.41
C ILE A 93 13.81 -37.64 13.94
N GLN A 94 14.24 -36.49 14.46
CA GLN A 94 14.34 -36.26 15.90
C GLN A 94 13.17 -35.45 16.47
N ARG A 95 12.52 -34.64 15.63
CA ARG A 95 11.53 -33.66 16.08
C ARG A 95 10.26 -33.69 15.24
N GLY A 96 9.15 -33.34 15.88
CA GLY A 96 7.83 -33.27 15.25
C GLY A 96 7.18 -31.92 15.46
N ILE A 97 6.55 -31.40 14.41
CA ILE A 97 5.66 -30.24 14.46
C ILE A 97 4.35 -30.61 13.78
N ILE A 98 3.21 -30.22 14.37
CA ILE A 98 1.92 -30.29 13.69
C ILE A 98 1.37 -28.88 13.53
N VAL A 99 1.03 -28.52 12.29
CA VAL A 99 0.44 -27.23 11.93
C VAL A 99 -1.04 -27.44 11.61
N SER A 100 -1.92 -26.77 12.35
CA SER A 100 -3.37 -26.94 12.25
C SER A 100 -4.10 -25.64 11.96
N LYS A 101 -5.10 -25.67 11.06
CA LYS A 101 -5.99 -24.51 10.82
C LYS A 101 -6.84 -24.20 12.06
N ASN A 102 -7.49 -25.22 12.60
CA ASN A 102 -8.50 -25.07 13.65
C ASN A 102 -8.01 -25.48 15.05
N GLY A 103 -6.70 -25.61 15.22
CA GLY A 103 -6.07 -25.95 16.50
C GLY A 103 -6.27 -27.42 16.88
N PHE A 104 -6.26 -27.69 18.19
CA PHE A 104 -6.10 -29.03 18.78
C PHE A 104 -7.11 -29.27 19.90
N THR A 105 -7.45 -30.53 20.15
CA THR A 105 -8.21 -30.94 21.35
C THR A 105 -7.30 -30.92 22.59
N SER A 106 -7.89 -30.86 23.80
CA SER A 106 -7.10 -30.84 25.05
C SER A 106 -6.20 -32.08 25.17
N ASP A 107 -6.72 -33.25 24.83
CA ASP A 107 -5.93 -34.49 24.88
C ASP A 107 -4.76 -34.48 23.88
N ALA A 108 -4.97 -33.91 22.69
CA ALA A 108 -3.91 -33.77 21.70
C ALA A 108 -2.82 -32.81 22.20
N GLN A 109 -3.20 -31.71 22.85
CA GLN A 109 -2.25 -30.76 23.43
C GLN A 109 -1.40 -31.42 24.52
N LYS A 110 -2.03 -32.05 25.52
CA LYS A 110 -1.34 -32.72 26.62
C LYS A 110 -0.42 -33.84 26.12
N PHE A 111 -0.87 -34.63 25.16
CA PHE A 111 -0.08 -35.72 24.61
C PHE A 111 1.11 -35.22 23.78
N ALA A 112 0.92 -34.17 22.98
CA ALA A 112 1.97 -33.56 22.20
C ALA A 112 3.06 -32.95 23.10
N GLU A 113 2.65 -32.24 24.16
CA GLU A 113 3.55 -31.67 25.15
C GLU A 113 4.38 -32.75 25.84
N HIS A 114 3.75 -33.82 26.31
CA HIS A 114 4.44 -34.94 26.97
C HIS A 114 5.50 -35.61 26.08
N HIS A 115 5.25 -35.69 24.77
CA HIS A 115 6.15 -36.31 23.79
C HIS A 115 7.01 -35.30 23.02
N ASN A 116 7.09 -34.05 23.48
CA ASN A 116 7.88 -32.98 22.86
C ASN A 116 7.59 -32.78 21.34
N ILE A 117 6.33 -32.97 20.94
CA ILE A 117 5.84 -32.65 19.60
C ILE A 117 5.28 -31.23 19.65
N LYS A 118 5.88 -30.30 18.90
CA LYS A 118 5.37 -28.93 18.85
C LYS A 118 4.05 -28.89 18.11
N ILE A 119 3.13 -28.05 18.58
CA ILE A 119 1.85 -27.82 17.93
C ILE A 119 1.67 -26.33 17.65
N VAL A 120 1.26 -26.05 16.42
CA VAL A 120 1.16 -24.70 15.89
C VAL A 120 -0.20 -24.51 15.27
N GLN A 121 -0.83 -23.36 15.54
CA GLN A 121 -2.04 -22.96 14.85
C GLN A 121 -1.70 -21.90 13.80
N LEU A 122 -1.87 -22.22 12.53
CA LEU A 122 -1.75 -21.29 11.41
C LEU A 122 -3.14 -21.06 10.80
N ARG A 123 -3.68 -19.85 10.94
CA ARG A 123 -5.05 -19.54 10.51
C ARG A 123 -5.16 -18.12 9.98
N GLU A 124 -6.26 -17.86 9.28
CA GLU A 124 -6.61 -16.51 8.86
C GLU A 124 -6.81 -15.60 10.09
N LEU A 125 -6.43 -14.34 9.91
CA LEU A 125 -6.67 -13.29 10.88
C LEU A 125 -8.18 -13.05 11.02
N THR A 126 -8.64 -12.85 12.26
CA THR A 126 -10.04 -12.57 12.57
C THR A 126 -10.17 -11.24 13.31
N LYS A 127 -11.37 -10.66 13.31
CA LYS A 127 -11.66 -9.41 14.05
C LYS A 127 -11.49 -9.53 15.57
N HIS A 128 -11.44 -10.76 16.10
CA HIS A 128 -11.24 -11.02 17.53
C HIS A 128 -9.76 -11.04 17.93
N ASP A 129 -8.85 -11.02 16.96
CA ASP A 129 -7.42 -11.00 17.23
C ASP A 129 -6.98 -9.60 17.62
N ASN A 130 -6.31 -9.49 18.78
CA ASN A 130 -5.72 -8.24 19.24
C ASN A 130 -4.31 -8.04 18.62
N VAL A 131 -4.27 -7.86 17.30
CA VAL A 131 -3.06 -7.57 16.53
C VAL A 131 -3.34 -6.46 15.50
N GLN A 132 -2.30 -5.74 15.11
CA GLN A 132 -2.40 -4.79 14.00
C GLN A 132 -2.71 -5.55 12.71
N ALA A 133 -3.76 -5.13 11.99
CA ALA A 133 -4.17 -5.76 10.74
C ALA A 133 -3.25 -5.40 9.55
N GLN A 134 -2.21 -4.60 9.80
CA GLN A 134 -1.27 -4.11 8.80
C GLN A 134 0.14 -4.10 9.38
N VAL A 135 1.12 -4.30 8.51
CA VAL A 135 2.55 -4.22 8.80
C VAL A 135 3.14 -3.11 7.92
N GLU A 136 3.79 -2.13 8.53
CA GLU A 136 4.59 -1.15 7.77
C GLU A 136 5.84 -1.83 7.22
N CYS A 137 6.01 -1.79 5.91
CA CYS A 137 7.10 -2.44 5.20
C CYS A 137 8.12 -1.46 4.61
N GLY A 138 7.84 -0.16 4.67
CA GLY A 138 8.80 0.87 4.29
C GLY A 138 8.19 2.25 4.18
N ILE A 139 9.05 3.23 3.94
CA ILE A 139 8.67 4.63 3.74
C ILE A 139 9.18 5.07 2.37
N ILE A 140 8.30 5.71 1.60
CA ILE A 140 8.68 6.39 0.36
C ILE A 140 8.60 7.90 0.56
N ASP A 141 9.74 8.56 0.34
CA ASP A 141 9.82 10.01 0.27
C ASP A 141 9.89 10.46 -1.20
N PHE A 142 8.92 11.29 -1.61
CA PHE A 142 8.95 12.01 -2.87
C PHE A 142 9.39 13.46 -2.62
N PHE A 143 10.45 13.85 -3.33
CA PHE A 143 10.93 15.22 -3.40
C PHE A 143 10.67 15.74 -4.81
N PHE A 144 9.87 16.79 -4.91
CA PHE A 144 9.59 17.41 -6.20
C PHE A 144 9.61 18.92 -6.09
N LYS A 145 10.25 19.54 -7.07
CA LYS A 145 10.32 20.98 -7.21
C LYS A 145 9.36 21.41 -8.30
N ILE A 146 8.39 22.27 -7.95
CA ILE A 146 7.44 22.82 -8.91
C ILE A 146 7.71 24.30 -9.08
N ASN A 147 7.97 24.70 -10.33
CA ASN A 147 8.08 26.10 -10.70
C ASN A 147 6.84 26.47 -11.52
N ILE A 148 5.97 27.32 -10.96
CA ILE A 148 4.73 27.78 -11.62
C ILE A 148 4.94 29.20 -12.13
N ARG A 149 4.68 29.42 -13.42
CA ARG A 149 4.63 30.76 -14.03
C ARG A 149 3.18 31.19 -14.16
N ARG A 150 2.78 32.20 -13.39
CA ARG A 150 1.38 32.63 -13.28
C ARG A 150 1.21 34.07 -13.79
N PRO A 151 0.42 34.30 -14.86
CA PRO A 151 0.07 35.65 -15.26
C PRO A 151 -1.02 36.20 -14.32
N GLU A 152 -0.74 37.33 -13.69
CA GLU A 152 -1.64 38.01 -12.76
C GLU A 152 -2.13 39.34 -13.36
N ILE A 153 -3.44 39.55 -13.31
CA ILE A 153 -4.05 40.82 -13.73
C ILE A 153 -4.14 41.71 -12.50
N THR A 154 -3.48 42.86 -12.57
CA THR A 154 -3.50 43.85 -11.48
C THR A 154 -4.56 44.92 -11.71
N LYS A 155 -4.90 45.21 -12.98
CA LYS A 155 -5.86 46.26 -13.32
C LYS A 155 -6.55 46.00 -14.65
N ILE A 156 -7.82 46.35 -14.73
CA ILE A 156 -8.60 46.39 -15.98
C ILE A 156 -9.32 47.73 -16.03
N LEU A 157 -9.07 48.51 -17.08
CA LEU A 157 -9.67 49.81 -17.31
C LEU A 157 -10.34 49.85 -18.67
N ALA A 158 -11.66 50.00 -18.70
CA ALA A 158 -12.38 50.30 -19.93
C ALA A 158 -12.48 51.82 -20.10
N LYS A 159 -12.03 52.33 -21.25
CA LYS A 159 -12.16 53.73 -21.63
C LYS A 159 -13.39 53.89 -22.52
N THR A 160 -14.35 54.69 -22.06
CA THR A 160 -15.58 54.98 -22.82
C THR A 160 -15.35 55.92 -23.99
N VAL A 161 -16.34 56.05 -24.87
CA VAL A 161 -16.36 57.05 -25.95
C VAL A 161 -16.28 58.49 -25.46
N ASN A 162 -16.69 58.75 -24.21
CA ASN A 162 -16.68 60.08 -23.57
C ASN A 162 -15.43 60.28 -22.68
N ASP A 163 -14.36 59.50 -22.91
CA ASP A 163 -13.12 59.53 -22.13
C ASP A 163 -13.26 59.21 -20.63
N ILE A 164 -14.41 58.70 -20.19
CA ILE A 164 -14.59 58.19 -18.81
C ILE A 164 -13.90 56.82 -18.70
N GLU A 165 -13.09 56.63 -17.67
CA GLU A 165 -12.47 55.35 -17.31
C GLU A 165 -13.31 54.58 -16.30
N ILE A 166 -13.54 53.30 -16.57
CA ILE A 166 -14.29 52.38 -15.72
C ILE A 166 -13.34 51.26 -15.27
N SER A 167 -13.11 51.17 -13.96
CA SER A 167 -12.36 50.06 -13.37
C SER A 167 -13.23 48.81 -13.28
N ILE A 168 -12.73 47.69 -13.81
CA ILE A 168 -13.45 46.43 -13.84
C ILE A 168 -12.70 45.41 -12.98
N PRO A 169 -13.32 44.88 -11.91
CA PRO A 169 -12.71 43.80 -11.14
C PRO A 169 -12.56 42.50 -11.95
N GLU A 170 -11.38 41.84 -11.87
CA GLU A 170 -11.11 40.59 -12.63
C GLU A 170 -12.13 39.47 -12.30
N HIS A 171 -12.61 39.39 -11.05
CA HIS A 171 -13.58 38.36 -10.65
C HIS A 171 -14.92 38.45 -11.43
N MET A 172 -15.21 39.58 -12.07
CA MET A 172 -16.39 39.77 -12.92
C MET A 172 -16.19 39.28 -14.37
N GLN A 173 -15.03 38.70 -14.72
CA GLN A 173 -14.65 38.30 -16.09
C GLN A 173 -15.66 37.40 -16.82
N TYR A 174 -16.48 36.63 -16.10
CA TYR A 174 -17.51 35.77 -16.67
C TYR A 174 -18.89 36.43 -16.80
N GLN A 175 -19.10 37.57 -16.14
CA GLN A 175 -20.35 38.31 -16.12
C GLN A 175 -20.33 39.50 -17.10
N VAL A 176 -19.14 40.03 -17.36
CA VAL A 176 -18.96 41.16 -18.28
C VAL A 176 -18.89 40.65 -19.72
N LEU A 177 -19.72 41.22 -20.58
CA LEU A 177 -19.77 40.93 -22.02
C LEU A 177 -19.32 42.13 -22.83
N ILE A 178 -18.64 41.87 -23.93
CA ILE A 178 -18.23 42.87 -24.93
C ILE A 178 -18.92 42.49 -26.24
N GLU A 179 -19.79 43.37 -26.73
CA GLU A 179 -20.53 43.19 -27.98
C GLU A 179 -19.93 44.05 -29.09
N ASN A 180 -19.68 43.45 -30.25
CA ASN A 180 -19.21 44.16 -31.44
C ASN A 180 -20.38 44.78 -32.22
N ARG A 181 -20.08 45.46 -33.34
CA ARG A 181 -21.09 46.13 -34.18
C ARG A 181 -22.05 45.15 -34.88
N ASP A 182 -21.62 43.92 -35.07
CA ASP A 182 -22.40 42.86 -35.72
C ASP A 182 -23.30 42.09 -34.71
N GLY A 183 -23.29 42.51 -33.44
CA GLY A 183 -24.06 41.87 -32.36
C GLY A 183 -23.41 40.63 -31.75
N LEU A 184 -22.19 40.28 -32.16
CA LEU A 184 -21.43 39.17 -31.59
C LEU A 184 -20.87 39.57 -30.22
N LYS A 185 -21.06 38.68 -29.24
CA LYS A 185 -20.67 38.89 -27.84
C LYS A 185 -19.54 37.96 -27.44
N ILE A 186 -18.49 38.51 -26.87
CA ILE A 186 -17.43 37.77 -26.18
C ILE A 186 -17.47 38.05 -24.68
N LYS A 187 -16.91 37.17 -23.86
CA LYS A 187 -16.74 37.44 -22.43
C LYS A 187 -15.49 38.26 -22.21
N LEU A 188 -15.47 39.06 -21.15
CA LEU A 188 -14.25 39.74 -20.71
C LEU A 188 -13.13 38.73 -20.43
N PHE A 189 -13.47 37.54 -19.91
CA PHE A 189 -12.55 36.40 -19.75
C PHE A 189 -11.73 36.12 -21.01
N ASP A 190 -12.37 36.08 -22.19
CA ASP A 190 -11.69 35.75 -23.45
C ASP A 190 -10.66 36.84 -23.80
N SER A 191 -11.01 38.11 -23.59
CA SER A 191 -10.08 39.22 -23.79
C SER A 191 -8.95 39.24 -22.76
N ILE A 192 -9.21 38.83 -21.51
CA ILE A 192 -8.17 38.69 -20.48
C ILE A 192 -7.20 37.57 -20.85
N MET A 193 -7.69 36.44 -21.38
CA MET A 193 -6.82 35.32 -21.81
C MET A 193 -5.81 35.77 -22.87
N VAL A 194 -6.23 36.59 -23.84
CA VAL A 194 -5.31 37.17 -24.85
C VAL A 194 -4.18 37.97 -24.19
N PHE A 195 -4.48 38.73 -23.14
CA PHE A 195 -3.46 39.46 -22.39
C PHE A 195 -2.60 38.55 -21.49
N LYS A 196 -3.16 37.49 -20.91
CA LYS A 196 -2.39 36.49 -20.14
C LYS A 196 -1.39 35.73 -21.01
N GLU A 197 -1.77 35.37 -22.24
CA GLU A 197 -0.84 34.81 -23.24
C GLU A 197 0.33 35.76 -23.54
N LEU A 198 0.05 37.07 -23.64
CA LEU A 198 1.13 38.05 -23.76
C LEU A 198 2.04 38.02 -22.53
N LEU A 199 1.49 38.02 -21.31
CA LEU A 199 2.28 38.02 -20.07
C LEU A 199 3.25 36.83 -19.98
N HIS A 200 2.88 35.66 -20.52
CA HIS A 200 3.77 34.48 -20.57
C HIS A 200 5.09 34.72 -21.34
N THR A 201 5.13 35.70 -22.24
CA THR A 201 6.33 36.07 -23.01
C THR A 201 7.17 37.16 -22.36
N GLN A 202 6.72 37.72 -21.24
CA GLN A 202 7.32 38.89 -20.60
C GLN A 202 8.29 38.51 -19.48
N LYS A 203 9.14 39.45 -19.10
CA LYS A 203 10.04 39.28 -17.96
C LYS A 203 9.22 39.18 -16.67
N GLU A 204 9.62 38.23 -15.82
CA GLU A 204 9.02 37.95 -14.52
C GLU A 204 9.06 39.19 -13.61
N PHE A 205 8.01 39.37 -12.79
CA PHE A 205 7.81 40.47 -11.84
C PHE A 205 7.83 41.89 -12.45
N LYS A 206 7.80 42.01 -13.78
CA LYS A 206 7.68 43.29 -14.47
C LYS A 206 6.22 43.53 -14.86
N THR A 207 5.65 44.62 -14.33
CA THR A 207 4.32 45.08 -14.74
C THR A 207 4.34 45.55 -16.20
N ILE A 208 3.40 45.05 -16.97
CA ILE A 208 3.14 45.42 -18.36
C ILE A 208 1.72 45.98 -18.45
N SER A 209 1.57 47.05 -19.22
CA SER A 209 0.28 47.66 -19.55
C SER A 209 0.07 47.57 -21.06
N LYS A 210 -1.10 47.10 -21.49
CA LYS A 210 -1.46 47.07 -22.91
C LYS A 210 -2.92 47.44 -23.11
N SER A 211 -3.16 48.35 -24.04
CA SER A 211 -4.50 48.76 -24.46
C SER A 211 -4.92 48.05 -25.75
N TYR A 212 -6.14 47.52 -25.76
CA TYR A 212 -6.76 46.89 -26.91
C TYR A 212 -7.93 47.76 -27.38
N SER A 213 -8.02 47.98 -28.69
CA SER A 213 -9.01 48.86 -29.29
C SER A 213 -10.34 48.13 -29.48
N PHE A 214 -11.44 48.76 -29.07
CA PHE A 214 -12.80 48.25 -29.16
C PHE A 214 -13.77 49.31 -29.74
N PRO A 215 -13.46 49.98 -30.86
CA PRO A 215 -14.20 51.15 -31.31
C PRO A 215 -15.64 50.78 -31.72
N GLY A 216 -16.62 51.40 -31.06
CA GLY A 216 -18.04 51.13 -31.30
C GLY A 216 -18.52 49.79 -30.74
N HIS A 217 -17.79 49.20 -29.79
CA HIS A 217 -18.26 48.06 -29.02
C HIS A 217 -19.04 48.53 -27.79
N ILE A 218 -19.91 47.64 -27.29
CA ILE A 218 -20.70 47.87 -26.08
C ILE A 218 -20.21 46.93 -24.98
N LEU A 219 -19.78 47.50 -23.85
CA LEU A 219 -19.46 46.79 -22.63
C LEU A 219 -20.72 46.69 -21.75
N TYR A 220 -21.06 45.47 -21.35
CA TYR A 220 -22.16 45.19 -20.43
C TYR A 220 -21.60 44.94 -19.03
N LEU A 221 -21.83 45.88 -18.10
CA LEU A 221 -21.34 45.82 -16.72
C LEU A 221 -22.49 46.11 -15.75
N SER A 222 -22.82 45.16 -14.87
CA SER A 222 -23.84 45.34 -13.82
C SER A 222 -25.15 45.97 -14.34
N ASN A 223 -25.68 45.43 -15.44
CA ASN A 223 -26.89 45.89 -16.15
C ASN A 223 -26.80 47.26 -16.84
N HIS A 224 -25.64 47.90 -16.85
CA HIS A 224 -25.39 49.14 -17.60
C HIS A 224 -24.67 48.83 -18.91
N LYS A 225 -25.00 49.60 -19.95
CA LYS A 225 -24.33 49.55 -21.25
C LYS A 225 -23.37 50.72 -21.34
N HIS A 226 -22.11 50.44 -21.64
CA HIS A 226 -21.08 51.46 -21.85
C HIS A 226 -20.51 51.33 -23.25
N TYR A 227 -20.59 52.39 -24.05
CA TYR A 227 -19.89 52.44 -25.33
C TYR A 227 -18.42 52.71 -25.08
N ILE A 228 -17.55 51.81 -25.54
CA ILE A 228 -16.12 51.83 -25.24
C ILE A 228 -15.27 52.09 -26.49
N ASN A 229 -14.09 52.69 -26.27
CA ASN A 229 -13.05 52.89 -27.26
C ASN A 229 -11.92 51.88 -27.09
N SER A 230 -11.58 51.53 -25.85
CA SER A 230 -10.50 50.59 -25.54
C SER A 230 -10.67 49.94 -24.17
N ILE A 231 -9.98 48.82 -23.97
CA ILE A 231 -9.77 48.23 -22.65
C ILE A 231 -8.26 48.07 -22.45
N THR A 232 -7.76 48.65 -21.37
CA THR A 232 -6.37 48.55 -20.94
C THR A 232 -6.27 47.52 -19.82
N TYR A 233 -5.37 46.56 -20.02
CA TYR A 233 -5.03 45.56 -19.01
C TYR A 233 -3.63 45.85 -18.48
N GLU A 234 -3.49 45.77 -17.16
CA GLU A 234 -2.20 45.78 -16.48
C GLU A 234 -2.04 44.47 -15.72
N GLY A 235 -0.82 43.94 -15.76
CA GLY A 235 -0.50 42.70 -15.10
C GLY A 235 0.97 42.36 -15.18
N LEU A 236 1.36 41.27 -14.54
CA LEU A 236 2.73 40.76 -14.56
C LEU A 236 2.74 39.23 -14.59
N LEU A 237 3.86 38.67 -15.05
CA LEU A 237 4.15 37.26 -14.88
C LEU A 237 4.82 37.05 -13.51
N THR A 238 4.17 36.35 -12.59
CA THR A 238 4.77 35.93 -11.32
C THR A 238 5.35 34.53 -11.44
N ILE A 239 6.34 34.24 -10.61
CA ILE A 239 6.87 32.89 -10.41
C ILE A 239 6.63 32.46 -8.97
N ILE A 240 6.09 31.26 -8.83
CA ILE A 240 5.96 30.57 -7.56
C ILE A 240 6.87 29.36 -7.63
N ASN A 241 7.88 29.34 -6.76
CA ASN A 241 8.78 28.21 -6.58
C ASN A 241 8.48 27.60 -5.23
N ASP A 242 8.10 26.33 -5.20
CA ASP A 242 7.89 25.62 -3.95
C ASP A 242 8.52 24.22 -4.04
N ASP A 243 9.28 23.90 -3.00
CA ASP A 243 9.93 22.61 -2.85
C ASP A 243 9.00 21.75 -2.00
N HIS A 244 8.48 20.67 -2.58
CA HIS A 244 7.54 19.81 -1.91
C HIS A 244 8.20 18.50 -1.50
N LYS A 245 8.02 18.15 -0.23
CA LYS A 245 8.28 16.81 0.29
C LYS A 245 6.95 16.13 0.61
N LYS A 246 6.75 14.91 0.10
CA LYS A 246 5.65 14.03 0.49
C LYS A 246 6.17 12.67 0.90
N THR A 247 5.74 12.24 2.08
CA THR A 247 6.13 10.96 2.69
C THR A 247 4.92 10.03 2.72
N PHE A 248 5.13 8.80 2.30
CA PHE A 248 4.11 7.74 2.31
C PHE A 248 4.65 6.53 3.08
N SER A 249 3.85 6.01 4.02
CA SER A 249 4.11 4.70 4.63
C SER A 249 3.52 3.62 3.73
N LEU A 250 4.34 2.64 3.37
CA LEU A 250 3.93 1.43 2.69
C LEU A 250 3.50 0.42 3.74
N VAL A 251 2.26 -0.04 3.61
CA VAL A 251 1.69 -1.03 4.53
C VAL A 251 1.24 -2.25 3.76
N ASP A 252 1.42 -3.41 4.37
CA ASP A 252 0.93 -4.68 3.89
C ASP A 252 -0.09 -5.26 4.86
N LYS A 253 -1.17 -5.84 4.35
CA LYS A 253 -2.25 -6.37 5.20
C LYS A 253 -1.87 -7.71 5.76
N VAL A 254 -2.13 -7.92 7.04
CA VAL A 254 -1.95 -9.23 7.69
C VAL A 254 -3.05 -10.17 7.21
N TRP A 255 -2.64 -11.30 6.65
CA TRP A 255 -3.54 -12.35 6.17
C TRP A 255 -3.68 -13.49 7.19
N MET A 256 -2.56 -14.01 7.68
CA MET A 256 -2.53 -15.18 8.57
C MET A 256 -1.79 -14.87 9.87
N ILE A 257 -2.17 -15.59 10.91
CA ILE A 257 -1.50 -15.61 12.21
C ILE A 257 -1.05 -17.05 12.50
N MET A 258 0.21 -17.19 12.92
CA MET A 258 0.82 -18.46 13.32
C MET A 258 1.19 -18.39 14.80
N ASN A 259 0.49 -19.16 15.62
CA ASN A 259 0.70 -19.25 17.07
C ASN A 259 1.37 -20.56 17.43
N GLN A 260 2.57 -20.50 18.01
CA GLN A 260 3.21 -21.65 18.63
C GLN A 260 2.65 -21.81 20.05
N ILE A 261 1.92 -22.90 20.29
CA ILE A 261 1.05 -23.01 21.47
C ILE A 261 1.86 -23.14 22.78
N PHE A 262 3.02 -23.80 22.74
CA PHE A 262 3.87 -24.01 23.92
C PHE A 262 4.89 -22.88 24.14
N GLU A 263 5.36 -22.25 23.06
CA GLU A 263 6.43 -21.24 23.08
C GLU A 263 5.90 -19.81 23.22
N GLN A 264 4.57 -19.62 23.20
CA GLN A 264 3.90 -18.30 23.23
C GLN A 264 4.42 -17.32 22.16
N GLN A 265 4.96 -17.86 21.07
CA GLN A 265 5.44 -17.10 19.93
C GLN A 265 4.34 -16.93 18.89
N THR A 266 4.21 -15.71 18.38
CA THR A 266 3.22 -15.37 17.36
C THR A 266 3.91 -14.74 16.16
N PHE A 267 3.68 -15.28 14.97
CA PHE A 267 4.09 -14.68 13.71
C PHE A 267 2.88 -14.18 12.94
N LEU A 268 3.02 -13.00 12.33
CA LEU A 268 2.06 -12.42 11.41
C LEU A 268 2.58 -12.63 9.98
N ILE A 269 1.72 -13.11 9.09
CA ILE A 269 2.04 -13.32 7.68
C ILE A 269 1.13 -12.43 6.85
N THR A 270 1.71 -11.57 6.04
CA THR A 270 0.97 -10.60 5.23
C THR A 270 0.57 -11.15 3.86
N GLU A 271 -0.34 -10.45 3.17
CA GLU A 271 -0.82 -10.81 1.83
C GLU A 271 0.32 -10.87 0.79
N ASN A 272 1.35 -10.02 0.92
CA ASN A 272 2.52 -10.07 0.04
C ASN A 272 3.70 -10.90 0.62
N GLY A 273 3.47 -11.67 1.69
CA GLY A 273 4.41 -12.67 2.19
C GLY A 273 5.42 -12.20 3.24
N ILE A 274 5.28 -10.98 3.78
CA ILE A 274 6.13 -10.52 4.89
C ILE A 274 5.76 -11.30 6.14
N ILE A 275 6.77 -11.80 6.86
CA ILE A 275 6.61 -12.51 8.13
C ILE A 275 7.22 -11.67 9.24
N VAL A 276 6.43 -11.37 10.27
CA VAL A 276 6.84 -10.55 11.41
C VAL A 276 6.64 -11.33 12.71
N ASN A 277 7.69 -11.43 13.53
CA ASN A 277 7.60 -11.96 14.88
C ASN A 277 7.03 -10.87 15.82
N LYS A 278 5.86 -11.13 16.41
CA LYS A 278 5.19 -10.17 17.31
C LYS A 278 6.02 -9.89 18.56
N ASN A 279 6.75 -10.88 19.05
CA ASN A 279 7.42 -10.80 20.34
C ASN A 279 8.71 -9.97 20.29
N GLU A 280 9.32 -9.81 19.11
CA GLU A 280 10.55 -8.99 18.93
C GLU A 280 10.29 -7.49 18.82
N ASN A 281 9.09 -7.07 18.38
CA ASN A 281 8.75 -5.65 18.27
C ASN A 281 8.56 -4.94 19.63
N LEU A 282 8.48 -5.69 20.73
CA LEU A 282 8.45 -5.12 22.09
C LEU A 282 9.85 -4.70 22.59
N SER A 283 10.92 -5.25 22.03
CA SER A 283 12.30 -4.97 22.44
C SER A 283 12.89 -3.69 21.84
N ASN A 284 12.30 -3.15 20.77
CA ASN A 284 12.79 -1.95 20.07
C ASN A 284 12.02 -0.66 20.45
N GLN A 285 11.28 -0.67 21.56
CA GLN A 285 10.52 0.50 22.07
C GLN A 285 10.99 0.99 23.45
N ILE A 286 12.24 0.72 23.85
CA ILE A 286 12.85 1.28 25.07
C ILE A 286 14.06 2.13 24.71
#